data_AF-A0A9E0E469-F1
#
_entry.id   AF-A0A9E0E469-F1
#
_cell.length_a   1.000
_cell.length_b   1.000
_cell.length_c   1.000
_cell.angle_alpha   90.00
_cell.angle_beta   90.00
_cell.angle_gamma   90.00
#
_symmetry.space_group_name_H-M   'P 1'
#
loop_
_entity.id
_entity.type
_entity.pdbx_description
1 polymer ?
#
loop_
_entity_poly.entity_id
_entity_poly.type
_entity_poly.pdbx_seq_one_letter_code
_entity_poly.pdbx_strand_id
1 'polypeptide(L)'
;MKVRQNLYIDAELSSALDMLARGSRTKSRIVNDALKDYLARRASKEIDDLLKTRLDRMSREMARMARDVDILLESLSLFVRYQLTVTAPLPEGDSAALAIGRDRFEAFVGQVGRQIAAGKRTLGAAPEQSS
;
A
#
# COMPACT_ATOMS: atom_id res chain seq x y z
N MET A 1 -30.17 -28.06 -8.39
CA MET A 1 -30.22 -28.88 -9.63
C MET A 1 -28.93 -29.68 -9.74
N LYS A 2 -28.98 -30.98 -10.07
CA LYS A 2 -27.79 -31.83 -10.25
C LYS A 2 -27.66 -32.20 -11.72
N VAL A 3 -26.48 -31.99 -12.32
CA VAL A 3 -26.20 -32.32 -13.72
C VAL A 3 -25.31 -33.57 -13.76
N ARG A 4 -25.66 -34.56 -14.58
CA ARG A 4 -24.84 -35.76 -14.75
C ARG A 4 -23.64 -35.43 -15.64
N GLN A 5 -22.44 -35.71 -15.15
CA GLN A 5 -21.18 -35.57 -15.87
C GLN A 5 -20.54 -36.95 -15.99
N ASN A 6 -20.12 -37.33 -17.20
CA ASN A 6 -19.35 -38.55 -17.42
C ASN A 6 -17.88 -38.16 -17.56
N LEU A 7 -17.07 -38.56 -16.59
CA LEU A 7 -15.66 -38.19 -16.48
C LEU A 7 -14.85 -39.48 -16.35
N TYR A 8 -13.68 -39.52 -16.99
CA TYR A 8 -12.71 -40.56 -16.74
C TYR A 8 -11.88 -40.17 -15.52
N ILE A 9 -11.65 -41.11 -14.62
CA ILE A 9 -10.76 -40.98 -13.47
C ILE A 9 -9.78 -42.14 -13.48
N ASP A 10 -8.57 -41.91 -13.00
CA ASP A 10 -7.55 -42.94 -12.92
C ASP A 10 -7.99 -44.10 -12.02
N ALA A 11 -7.50 -45.30 -12.32
CA ALA A 11 -7.87 -46.52 -11.59
C ALA A 11 -7.56 -46.41 -10.09
N GLU A 12 -6.43 -45.79 -9.74
CA GLU A 12 -6.04 -45.54 -8.35
C GLU A 12 -7.02 -44.59 -7.64
N LEU A 13 -7.44 -43.52 -8.31
CA LEU A 13 -8.39 -42.55 -7.76
C LEU A 13 -9.80 -43.16 -7.62
N SER A 14 -10.20 -44.00 -8.58
CA SER A 14 -11.44 -44.79 -8.49
C SER A 14 -11.42 -45.70 -7.27
N SER A 15 -10.34 -46.45 -7.06
CA SER A 15 -10.18 -47.31 -5.88
C SER A 15 -10.22 -46.51 -4.57
N ALA A 16 -9.55 -45.37 -4.51
CA ALA A 16 -9.57 -44.48 -3.34
C ALA A 16 -10.97 -43.94 -3.06
N LEU A 17 -11.70 -43.53 -4.10
CA LEU A 17 -13.08 -43.05 -3.98
C LEU A 17 -14.02 -44.16 -3.50
N ASP A 18 -13.81 -45.39 -3.96
CA ASP A 18 -14.55 -46.56 -3.54
C ASP A 18 -14.33 -46.85 -2.06
N MET A 19 -13.08 -46.77 -1.58
CA MET A 19 -12.78 -46.89 -0.15
C MET A 19 -13.44 -45.79 0.68
N LEU A 20 -13.39 -44.53 0.24
CA LEU A 20 -14.03 -43.40 0.93
C LEU A 20 -15.56 -43.52 0.98
N ALA A 21 -16.15 -44.10 -0.08
CA ALA A 21 -17.59 -44.31 -0.18
C ALA A 21 -18.10 -45.54 0.58
N ARG A 22 -17.22 -46.39 1.16
CA ARG A 22 -17.62 -47.49 2.05
C ARG A 22 -18.28 -47.01 3.35
N GLY A 23 -18.13 -45.73 3.70
CA GLY A 23 -18.88 -45.09 4.78
C GLY A 23 -20.30 -44.69 4.37
N SER A 24 -20.89 -43.72 5.07
CA SER A 24 -22.26 -43.22 4.84
C SER A 24 -22.38 -42.17 3.72
N ARG A 25 -21.32 -41.95 2.92
CA ARG A 25 -21.29 -40.92 1.86
C ARG A 25 -21.24 -41.55 0.47
N THR A 26 -22.05 -41.03 -0.45
CA THR A 26 -22.01 -41.47 -1.84
C THR A 26 -20.79 -40.92 -2.57
N LYS A 27 -20.26 -41.68 -3.54
CA LYS A 27 -19.15 -41.25 -4.42
C LYS A 27 -19.41 -39.86 -5.02
N SER A 28 -20.62 -39.63 -5.54
CA SER A 28 -21.02 -38.34 -6.09
C SER A 28 -20.99 -37.21 -5.06
N ARG A 29 -21.34 -37.46 -3.79
CA ARG A 29 -21.24 -36.44 -2.75
C ARG A 29 -19.79 -36.11 -2.44
N ILE A 30 -18.94 -37.14 -2.28
CA ILE A 30 -17.50 -36.96 -1.99
C ILE A 30 -16.84 -36.13 -3.10
N VAL A 31 -17.09 -36.46 -4.38
CA VAL A 31 -16.55 -35.72 -5.52
C VAL A 31 -17.06 -34.29 -5.56
N ASN A 32 -18.36 -34.06 -5.29
CA ASN A 32 -18.91 -32.71 -5.26
C ASN A 32 -18.29 -31.86 -4.14
N ASP A 33 -18.14 -32.41 -2.93
CA ASP A 33 -17.55 -31.71 -1.79
C ASP A 33 -16.07 -31.39 -2.09
N ALA A 34 -15.31 -32.37 -2.59
CA ALA A 34 -13.90 -32.17 -2.97
C ALA A 34 -13.73 -31.12 -4.08
N LEU A 35 -14.60 -31.12 -5.10
CA LEU A 35 -14.54 -30.15 -6.19
C LEU A 35 -14.90 -28.73 -5.69
N LYS A 36 -15.90 -28.60 -4.82
CA LYS A 36 -16.22 -27.31 -4.18
C LYS A 36 -15.02 -26.79 -3.38
N ASP A 37 -14.41 -27.63 -2.55
CA ASP A 37 -13.27 -27.25 -1.73
C ASP A 37 -12.04 -26.91 -2.58
N TYR A 38 -11.84 -27.61 -3.70
CA TYR A 38 -10.77 -27.29 -4.65
C TYR A 38 -11.00 -25.93 -5.31
N LEU A 39 -12.19 -25.68 -5.83
CA LEU A 39 -12.53 -24.41 -6.48
C LEU A 39 -12.46 -23.24 -5.50
N ALA A 40 -12.95 -23.42 -4.27
CA ALA A 40 -12.86 -22.41 -3.21
C ALA A 40 -11.42 -22.09 -2.84
N ARG A 41 -10.56 -23.10 -2.63
CA ARG A 41 -9.13 -22.92 -2.34
C ARG A 41 -8.37 -22.27 -3.49
N ARG A 42 -8.73 -22.61 -4.73
CA ARG A 42 -8.11 -21.98 -5.90
C ARG A 42 -8.47 -20.49 -5.98
N ALA A 43 -9.75 -20.16 -5.82
CA ALA A 43 -10.21 -18.78 -5.82
C ALA A 43 -9.57 -17.97 -4.68
N SER A 44 -9.47 -18.53 -3.47
CA SER A 44 -8.80 -17.85 -2.35
C SER A 44 -7.31 -17.65 -2.63
N LYS A 45 -6.61 -18.66 -3.15
CA LYS A 45 -5.18 -18.57 -3.47
C LYS A 45 -4.89 -17.48 -4.51
N GLU A 46 -5.69 -17.39 -5.58
CA GLU A 46 -5.53 -16.34 -6.60
C GLU A 46 -5.73 -14.93 -5.99
N ILE A 47 -6.68 -14.76 -5.07
CA ILE A 47 -6.88 -13.51 -4.34
C ILE A 47 -5.69 -13.22 -3.41
N ASP A 48 -5.24 -14.21 -2.64
CA ASP A 48 -4.13 -14.06 -1.68
C ASP A 48 -2.83 -13.67 -2.39
N ASP A 49 -2.53 -14.28 -3.55
CA ASP A 49 -1.34 -13.98 -4.34
C ASP A 49 -1.37 -12.54 -4.89
N LEU A 50 -2.54 -12.07 -5.35
CA LEU A 50 -2.74 -10.70 -5.79
C LEU A 50 -2.62 -9.70 -4.63
N LEU A 51 -3.23 -10.01 -3.48
CA LEU A 51 -3.18 -9.17 -2.29
C LEU A 51 -1.76 -9.07 -1.75
N LYS A 52 -1.03 -10.17 -1.68
CA LYS A 52 0.39 -10.20 -1.27
C LYS A 52 1.23 -9.26 -2.15
N THR A 53 1.09 -9.39 -3.46
CA THR A 53 1.82 -8.53 -4.42
C THR A 53 1.51 -7.04 -4.20
N ARG A 54 0.23 -6.71 -3.95
CA ARG A 54 -0.20 -5.34 -3.68
C ARG A 54 0.35 -4.82 -2.34
N LEU A 55 0.31 -5.63 -1.29
CA LEU A 55 0.85 -5.28 0.02
C LEU A 55 2.36 -5.07 -0.02
N ASP A 56 3.09 -5.93 -0.73
CA ASP A 56 4.54 -5.79 -0.92
C ASP A 56 4.87 -4.47 -1.63
N ARG A 57 4.07 -4.09 -2.64
CA ARG A 57 4.23 -2.79 -3.31
C ARG A 57 3.96 -1.62 -2.36
N MET A 58 2.88 -1.68 -1.58
CA MET A 58 2.55 -0.65 -0.59
C MET A 58 3.65 -0.51 0.47
N SER A 59 4.19 -1.62 0.98
CA SER A 59 5.29 -1.61 1.93
C SER A 59 6.54 -0.93 1.36
N ARG A 60 6.89 -1.20 0.08
CA ARG A 60 8.00 -0.51 -0.60
C ARG A 60 7.74 0.99 -0.77
N GLU A 61 6.52 1.41 -1.09
CA GLU A 61 6.17 2.83 -1.14
C GLU A 61 6.26 3.49 0.25
N MET A 62 5.82 2.82 1.32
CA MET A 62 5.94 3.34 2.68
C MET A 62 7.41 3.49 3.09
N ALA A 63 8.27 2.53 2.75
CA ALA A 63 9.70 2.62 3.02
C ALA A 63 10.38 3.76 2.24
N ARG A 64 9.95 4.03 1.00
CA ARG A 64 10.39 5.21 0.25
C ARG A 64 9.97 6.50 0.94
N MET A 65 8.68 6.59 1.31
CA MET A 65 8.14 7.76 1.98
C MET A 65 8.83 8.05 3.32
N ALA A 66 9.16 7.02 4.10
CA ALA A 66 9.94 7.19 5.33
C ALA A 66 11.32 7.81 5.06
N ARG A 67 12.03 7.34 4.04
CA ARG A 67 13.31 7.95 3.62
C ARG A 67 13.16 9.39 3.15
N ASP A 68 12.12 9.68 2.37
CA ASP A 68 11.85 11.05 1.91
C ASP A 68 11.57 11.98 3.10
N VAL A 69 10.86 11.49 4.14
CA VAL A 69 10.62 12.23 5.38
C VAL A 69 11.92 12.49 6.15
N ASP A 70 12.80 11.49 6.25
CA ASP A 70 14.11 11.68 6.90
C ASP A 70 14.95 12.74 6.19
N ILE A 71 15.00 12.71 4.86
CA ILE A 71 15.70 13.71 4.03
C ILE A 71 15.10 15.10 4.23
N LEU A 72 13.77 15.22 4.28
CA LEU A 72 13.10 16.49 4.54
C LEU A 72 13.42 17.02 5.94
N LEU A 73 13.46 16.15 6.94
CA LEU A 73 13.79 16.53 8.31
C LEU A 73 15.25 17.01 8.44
N GLU A 74 16.18 16.30 7.80
CA GLU A 74 17.59 16.70 7.75
C GLU A 74 17.74 18.05 7.03
N SER A 75 17.09 18.22 5.87
CA SER A 75 17.10 19.47 5.12
C SER A 75 16.51 20.63 5.91
N LEU A 76 15.40 20.41 6.62
CA LEU A 76 14.77 21.40 7.49
C LEU A 76 15.69 21.78 8.65
N SER A 77 16.36 20.81 9.27
CA SER A 77 17.29 21.05 10.37
C SER A 77 18.47 21.94 9.91
N LEU A 78 19.01 21.67 8.72
CA LEU A 78 20.08 22.47 8.11
C LEU A 78 19.59 23.88 7.78
N PHE A 79 18.40 24.01 7.22
CA PHE A 79 17.78 25.30 6.91
C PHE A 79 17.56 26.13 8.18
N VAL A 80 17.00 25.55 9.24
CA VAL A 80 16.79 26.24 10.53
C VAL A 80 18.13 26.66 11.12
N ARG A 81 19.14 25.78 11.13
CA ARG A 81 20.49 26.12 11.64
C ARG A 81 21.12 27.25 10.85
N TYR A 82 21.07 27.18 9.52
CA TYR A 82 21.53 28.26 8.65
C TYR A 82 20.82 29.57 8.98
N GLN A 83 19.49 29.54 9.11
CA GLN A 83 18.72 30.73 9.39
C GLN A 83 19.07 31.34 10.74
N LEU A 84 19.24 30.54 11.80
CA LEU A 84 19.67 31.03 13.11
C LEU A 84 21.12 31.56 13.11
N THR A 85 21.97 31.08 12.19
CA THR A 85 23.37 31.50 12.10
C THR A 85 23.54 32.78 11.27
N VAL A 86 22.76 32.95 10.21
CA VAL A 86 22.90 34.04 9.24
C VAL A 86 21.94 35.21 9.50
N THR A 87 20.80 34.96 10.15
CA THR A 87 19.84 36.03 10.45
C THR A 87 20.35 36.83 11.64
N ALA A 88 20.62 38.12 11.43
CA ALA A 88 20.97 39.03 12.52
C ALA A 88 19.85 38.99 13.59
N PRO A 89 20.20 38.86 14.89
CA PRO A 89 19.21 38.91 15.95
C PRO A 89 18.42 40.22 15.85
N LEU A 90 17.10 40.15 15.97
CA LEU A 90 16.30 41.37 16.04
C LEU A 90 16.74 42.18 17.27
N PRO A 91 16.76 43.52 17.17
CA PRO A 91 16.92 44.37 18.35
C PRO A 91 15.89 43.99 19.41
N GLU A 92 16.31 43.91 20.68
CA GLU A 92 15.39 43.67 21.79
C GLU A 92 14.27 44.73 21.78
N GLY A 93 13.01 44.29 21.67
CA GLY A 93 11.84 45.16 21.74
C GLY A 93 11.12 45.48 20.42
N ASP A 94 11.56 44.98 19.26
CA ASP A 94 10.85 45.19 17.99
C ASP A 94 9.67 44.22 17.80
N SER A 95 8.60 44.46 18.57
CA SER A 95 7.35 43.68 18.54
C SER A 95 6.65 43.76 17.18
N ALA A 96 6.85 44.85 16.42
CA ALA A 96 6.28 45.03 15.10
C ALA A 96 6.93 44.09 14.08
N ALA A 97 8.26 43.97 14.10
CA ALA A 97 8.97 43.05 13.21
C ALA A 97 8.68 41.58 13.54
N LEU A 98 8.49 41.22 14.83
CA LEU A 98 8.00 39.89 15.23
C LEU A 98 6.58 39.60 14.71
N ALA A 99 5.68 40.58 14.80
CA ALA A 99 4.32 40.45 14.27
C ALA A 99 4.31 40.22 12.75
N ILE A 100 5.10 40.99 12.00
CA ILE A 100 5.25 40.82 10.54
C ILE A 100 5.81 39.43 10.21
N GLY A 101 6.77 38.92 10.98
CA GLY A 101 7.30 37.57 10.83
C GLY A 101 6.23 36.48 11.00
N ARG A 102 5.40 36.60 12.03
CA ARG A 102 4.27 35.69 12.28
C ARG A 102 3.26 35.73 11.14
N ASP A 103 2.85 36.91 10.69
CA ASP A 103 1.87 37.08 9.62
C ASP A 103 2.36 36.47 8.29
N ARG A 104 3.66 36.62 7.99
CA ARG A 104 4.30 35.96 6.83
C ARG A 104 4.31 34.44 6.93
N PHE A 105 4.57 33.91 8.13
CA PHE A 105 4.56 32.46 8.37
C PHE A 105 3.14 31.88 8.20
N GLU A 106 2.12 32.52 8.76
CA GLU A 106 0.73 32.09 8.59
C GLU A 106 0.30 32.10 7.11
N ALA A 107 0.68 33.13 6.35
CA ALA A 107 0.42 33.20 4.91
C ALA A 107 1.09 32.04 4.14
N PHE A 108 2.33 31.70 4.49
CA PHE A 108 3.06 30.56 3.93
C PHE A 108 2.38 29.22 4.25
N VAL A 109 2.03 28.96 5.51
CA VAL A 109 1.31 27.75 5.93
C VAL A 109 -0.01 27.61 5.18
N GLY A 110 -0.76 28.71 5.04
CA GLY A 110 -2.00 28.73 4.26
C GLY A 110 -1.79 28.38 2.78
N GLN A 111 -0.70 28.86 2.16
CA GLN A 111 -0.37 28.54 0.77
C GLN A 111 0.04 27.07 0.58
N VAL A 112 0.84 26.53 1.50
CA VAL A 112 1.23 25.11 1.50
C VAL A 112 -0.01 24.23 1.64
N GLY A 113 -0.89 24.54 2.59
CA GLY A 113 -2.16 23.83 2.77
C GLY A 113 -3.01 23.81 1.50
N ARG A 114 -3.12 24.96 0.80
CA ARG A 114 -3.83 25.05 -0.49
C ARG A 114 -3.17 24.19 -1.58
N GLN A 115 -1.84 24.15 -1.67
CA GLN A 115 -1.15 23.31 -2.67
C GLN A 115 -1.35 21.81 -2.41
N ILE A 116 -1.26 21.38 -1.14
CA ILE A 116 -1.50 19.98 -0.75
C ILE A 116 -2.92 19.57 -1.10
N ALA A 117 -3.92 20.39 -0.75
CA ALA A 117 -5.32 20.14 -1.08
C ALA A 117 -5.56 20.07 -2.61
N ALA A 118 -4.79 20.83 -3.39
CA ALA A 118 -4.84 20.83 -4.85
C ALA A 118 -4.09 19.66 -5.51
N GLY A 119 -3.43 18.79 -4.74
CA GLY A 119 -2.72 17.61 -5.26
C GLY A 119 -1.50 17.89 -6.14
N LYS A 120 -0.97 19.13 -6.13
CA LYS A 120 0.19 19.53 -6.94
C LYS A 120 1.48 19.21 -6.21
N ARG A 121 2.32 18.33 -6.76
CA ARG A 121 3.70 18.11 -6.29
C ARG A 121 4.61 19.19 -6.90
N THR A 122 5.25 19.98 -6.05
CA THR A 122 6.23 21.00 -6.44
C THR A 122 7.68 20.50 -6.39
N LEU A 123 7.93 19.38 -5.72
CA LEU A 123 9.25 18.73 -5.65
C LEU A 123 9.18 17.38 -6.35
N GLY A 124 9.90 17.25 -7.47
CA GLY A 124 10.06 16.00 -8.23
C GLY A 124 9.50 16.07 -9.66
N ALA A 125 10.33 16.51 -10.60
CA ALA A 125 10.20 16.06 -11.98
C ALA A 125 10.49 14.55 -11.99
N ALA A 126 9.57 13.75 -12.54
CA ALA A 126 9.89 12.36 -12.84
C ALA A 126 11.10 12.33 -13.78
N PRO A 127 12.10 11.46 -13.56
CA PRO A 127 13.20 11.33 -14.50
C PRO A 127 12.62 10.93 -15.85
N GLU A 128 12.83 11.78 -16.85
CA GLU A 128 12.58 11.45 -18.25
C GLU A 128 13.37 10.18 -18.58
N GLN A 129 12.64 9.10 -18.86
CA GLN A 129 13.23 7.90 -19.44
C GLN A 129 13.53 8.23 -20.90
N SER A 130 14.76 8.69 -21.14
CA SER A 130 15.39 8.68 -22.45
C SER A 130 16.08 7.33 -22.66
N SER A 131 15.53 6.48 -23.53
CA SER A 131 16.23 5.63 -24.52
C SER A 131 15.21 4.77 -25.27
#